data_AF-A0A2N9HRB6-F1
#
_entry.id   AF-A0A2N9HRB6-F1
#
_cell.length_a   1.000
_cell.length_b   1.000
_cell.length_c   1.000
_cell.angle_alpha   90.00
_cell.angle_beta   90.00
_cell.angle_gamma   90.00
#
_symmetry.space_group_name_H-M   'P 1'
#
loop_
_entity.id
_entity.type
_entity.pdbx_description
1 polymer ?
#
loop_
_entity_poly.entity_id
_entity_poly.type
_entity_poly.pdbx_seq_one_letter_code
_entity_poly.pdbx_strand_id
1 'polypeptide(L)'
;MIMCQTCASQPFNLTDGFLSLPLNQSNFDIQSPYDVPEDQRHSFIDGVHKLWVHSTDKPHSLISKTHPRTEIRIQGYDYTSGVWQFEGHGFVPNGTSGVCIMQVFGARPGATTLMLRVDNGSLTYYRVQS
;
A
#
# COMPACT_ATOMS: atom_id res chain seq x y z
N MET A 1 -16.04 3.25 -0.60
CA MET A 1 -17.03 3.88 -1.49
C MET A 1 -17.75 4.95 -0.68
N ILE A 2 -17.37 6.22 -0.85
CA ILE A 2 -18.15 7.33 -0.30
C ILE A 2 -19.17 7.68 -1.39
N MET A 3 -20.41 7.22 -1.21
CA MET A 3 -21.54 7.70 -2.02
C MET A 3 -22.07 8.96 -1.35
N CYS A 4 -21.68 10.13 -1.87
CA CYS A 4 -22.38 11.37 -1.57
C CYS A 4 -23.50 11.52 -2.60
N GLN A 5 -24.75 11.23 -2.21
CA GLN A 5 -25.91 11.64 -3.00
C GLN A 5 -26.25 13.08 -2.64
N THR A 6 -25.84 14.02 -3.50
CA THR A 6 -26.46 15.34 -3.58
C THR A 6 -26.99 15.57 -4.98
N CYS A 7 -28.15 16.20 -5.03
CA CYS A 7 -28.96 16.51 -6.20
C CYS A 7 -28.12 17.14 -7.32
N ALA A 8 -28.07 16.48 -8.48
CA ALA A 8 -27.59 16.98 -9.78
C ALA A 8 -26.44 18.03 -9.72
N SER A 9 -25.25 17.61 -9.31
CA SER A 9 -24.00 18.33 -9.62
C SER A 9 -23.25 17.59 -10.71
N GLN A 10 -22.67 18.31 -11.67
CA GLN A 10 -21.68 17.77 -12.62
C GLN A 10 -20.68 16.86 -11.87
N PRO A 11 -20.23 15.74 -12.46
CA PRO A 11 -19.23 14.90 -11.81
C PRO A 11 -18.01 15.77 -11.53
N PHE A 12 -17.77 16.06 -10.25
CA PHE A 12 -16.59 16.81 -9.84
C PHE A 12 -15.39 15.92 -10.11
N ASN A 13 -14.41 16.39 -10.87
CA ASN A 13 -13.22 15.61 -11.12
C ASN A 13 -12.38 15.60 -9.83
N LEU A 14 -12.28 14.42 -9.20
CA LEU A 14 -11.57 14.23 -7.95
C LEU A 14 -10.05 14.45 -8.07
N THR A 15 -9.54 14.62 -9.30
CA THR A 15 -8.13 14.93 -9.59
C THR A 15 -7.89 16.40 -9.95
N ASP A 16 -8.91 17.26 -9.91
CA ASP A 16 -8.75 18.68 -10.21
C ASP A 16 -7.75 19.33 -9.22
N GLY A 17 -6.74 19.99 -9.79
CA GLY A 17 -5.63 20.58 -9.03
C GLY A 17 -4.44 19.64 -8.80
N PHE A 18 -4.52 18.37 -9.23
CA PHE A 18 -3.39 17.43 -9.19
C PHE A 18 -2.73 17.26 -10.56
N LEU A 19 -1.40 17.11 -10.55
CA LEU A 19 -0.64 16.72 -11.73
C LEU A 19 -0.46 15.20 -11.75
N SER A 20 -0.87 14.55 -12.83
CA SER A 20 -0.61 13.12 -13.02
C SER A 20 0.88 12.89 -13.24
N LEU A 21 1.47 12.02 -12.43
CA LEU A 21 2.86 11.61 -12.56
C LEU A 21 2.96 10.32 -13.39
N PRO A 22 3.99 10.16 -14.24
CA PRO A 22 4.16 8.97 -15.09
C PRO A 22 4.65 7.78 -14.27
N LEU A 23 3.77 7.21 -13.44
CA LEU A 23 4.06 6.02 -12.64
C LEU A 23 4.06 4.77 -13.53
N ASN A 24 5.17 4.02 -13.52
CA ASN A 24 5.28 2.77 -14.28
C ASN A 24 6.12 1.74 -13.51
N GLN A 25 6.29 0.53 -14.08
CA GLN A 25 6.97 -0.57 -13.41
C GLN A 25 8.44 -0.28 -13.03
N SER A 26 9.13 0.62 -13.73
CA SER A 26 10.49 1.03 -13.34
C SER A 26 10.53 1.78 -12.00
N ASN A 27 9.40 2.30 -11.54
CA ASN A 27 9.26 2.90 -10.22
C ASN A 27 8.96 1.87 -9.13
N PHE A 28 8.71 0.59 -9.46
CA PHE A 28 8.24 -0.41 -8.51
C PHE A 28 9.39 -1.31 -8.06
N ASP A 29 9.74 -1.18 -6.79
CA ASP A 29 10.68 -2.03 -6.09
C ASP A 29 9.91 -3.07 -5.27
N ILE A 30 9.97 -4.33 -5.70
CA ILE A 30 9.26 -5.42 -5.04
C ILE A 30 10.10 -5.88 -3.85
N GLN A 31 9.53 -5.74 -2.65
CA GLN A 31 10.17 -6.22 -1.43
C GLN A 31 9.46 -7.48 -0.97
N SER A 32 10.13 -8.63 -1.06
CA SER A 32 9.65 -9.94 -0.64
C SER A 32 10.58 -10.54 0.44
N PRO A 33 10.20 -11.65 1.11
CA PRO A 33 11.06 -12.33 2.08
C PRO A 33 12.44 -12.67 1.48
N TYR A 34 13.52 -12.45 2.24
CA TYR A 34 14.88 -12.59 1.73
C TYR A 34 15.27 -14.03 1.36
N ASP A 35 14.55 -15.03 1.89
CA ASP A 35 14.84 -16.46 1.75
C ASP A 35 13.89 -17.18 0.79
N VAL A 36 13.01 -16.45 0.11
CA VAL A 36 12.04 -17.00 -0.85
C VAL A 36 12.19 -16.29 -2.18
N PRO A 37 12.23 -17.01 -3.32
CA PRO A 37 12.19 -16.39 -4.64
C PRO A 37 10.98 -15.45 -4.82
N GLU A 38 11.22 -14.29 -5.43
CA GLU A 38 10.19 -13.25 -5.62
C GLU A 38 8.95 -13.78 -6.36
N ASP A 39 9.14 -14.62 -7.38
CA ASP A 39 8.06 -15.20 -8.19
C ASP A 39 7.11 -16.15 -7.43
N GLN A 40 7.49 -16.57 -6.22
CA GLN A 40 6.62 -17.31 -5.29
C GLN A 40 5.80 -16.41 -4.37
N ARG A 41 6.04 -15.09 -4.40
CA ARG A 41 5.41 -14.10 -3.53
C ARG A 41 4.85 -12.89 -4.28
N HIS A 42 5.25 -12.69 -5.53
CA HIS A 42 4.74 -11.66 -6.41
C HIS A 42 4.47 -12.22 -7.81
N SER A 43 3.44 -11.68 -8.46
CA SER A 43 3.29 -11.80 -9.92
C SER A 43 2.65 -10.54 -10.48
N PHE A 44 2.93 -10.24 -11.73
CA PHE A 44 2.28 -9.16 -12.48
C PHE A 44 1.75 -9.70 -13.82
N ILE A 45 0.44 -9.84 -13.92
CA ILE A 45 -0.24 -10.41 -15.10
C ILE A 45 -1.45 -9.54 -15.41
N ASP A 46 -1.61 -9.14 -16.68
CA ASP A 46 -2.76 -8.37 -17.18
C ASP A 46 -3.06 -7.10 -16.35
N GLY A 47 -2.02 -6.39 -15.93
CA GLY A 47 -2.16 -5.15 -15.13
C GLY A 47 -2.44 -5.37 -13.64
N VAL A 48 -2.49 -6.61 -13.17
CA VAL A 48 -2.79 -6.94 -11.77
C VAL A 48 -1.53 -7.44 -11.06
N HIS A 49 -1.14 -6.73 -10.00
CA HIS A 49 -0.14 -7.22 -9.05
C HIS A 49 -0.81 -8.14 -8.03
N LYS A 50 -0.28 -9.36 -7.89
CA LYS A 50 -0.64 -10.27 -6.79
C LYS A 50 0.53 -10.34 -5.82
N LEU A 51 0.23 -10.16 -4.54
CA LEU A 51 1.20 -10.16 -3.45
C LEU A 51 0.76 -11.20 -2.42
N TRP A 52 1.57 -12.22 -2.17
CA TRP A 52 1.31 -13.23 -1.17
C TRP A 52 2.20 -12.97 0.05
N VAL A 53 1.61 -12.97 1.24
CA VAL A 53 2.35 -12.84 2.49
C VAL A 53 1.86 -13.93 3.44
N HIS A 54 2.78 -14.78 3.89
CA HIS A 54 2.47 -15.78 4.91
C HIS A 54 2.99 -15.33 6.26
N SER A 55 2.28 -15.69 7.34
CA SER A 55 2.72 -15.38 8.71
C SER A 55 4.04 -16.05 9.10
N THR A 56 4.42 -17.10 8.36
CA THR A 56 5.67 -17.87 8.55
C THR A 56 6.83 -17.38 7.69
N ASP A 57 6.60 -16.43 6.78
CA ASP A 57 7.67 -15.89 5.95
C ASP A 57 8.71 -15.16 6.81
N LYS A 58 9.91 -14.92 6.24
CA LYS A 58 10.91 -14.07 6.87
C LYS A 58 10.70 -12.59 6.50
N PRO A 59 11.35 -11.66 7.22
CA PRO A 59 11.39 -10.26 6.81
C PRO A 59 12.00 -10.08 5.42
N HIS A 60 11.84 -8.90 4.82
CA HIS A 60 12.39 -8.61 3.49
C HIS A 60 13.92 -8.51 3.43
N SER A 61 14.60 -8.44 4.58
CA SER A 61 16.06 -8.42 4.67
C SER A 61 16.54 -9.00 6.00
N LEU A 62 17.78 -9.51 6.01
CA LEU A 62 18.40 -10.16 7.17
C LEU A 62 18.51 -9.26 8.41
N ILE A 63 18.55 -7.94 8.21
CA ILE A 63 18.70 -6.95 9.28
C ILE A 63 17.36 -6.32 9.69
N SER A 64 16.27 -6.65 8.99
CA SER A 64 14.96 -6.07 9.28
C SER A 64 14.38 -6.66 10.57
N LYS A 65 13.89 -5.78 11.45
CA LYS A 65 13.20 -6.15 12.69
C LYS A 65 11.67 -6.15 12.55
N THR A 66 11.15 -5.97 11.34
CA THR A 66 9.71 -5.91 11.10
C THR A 66 9.15 -7.28 10.76
N HIS A 67 7.82 -7.39 10.76
CA HIS A 67 7.11 -8.56 10.26
C HIS A 67 7.35 -8.80 8.76
N PRO A 68 7.00 -10.01 8.26
CA PRO A 68 7.10 -10.37 6.85
C PRO A 68 6.24 -9.47 5.97
N ARG A 69 6.67 -9.31 4.72
CA ARG A 69 5.98 -8.49 3.73
C ARG A 69 6.25 -8.99 2.32
N THR A 70 5.28 -8.76 1.46
CA THR A 70 5.45 -8.69 0.02
C THR A 70 4.74 -7.43 -0.42
N GLU A 71 5.52 -6.41 -0.76
CA GLU A 71 5.00 -5.06 -1.03
C GLU A 71 5.68 -4.42 -2.23
N ILE A 72 5.02 -3.41 -2.78
CA ILE A 72 5.57 -2.55 -3.84
C ILE A 72 6.01 -1.25 -3.17
N ARG A 73 7.31 -0.99 -3.15
CA ARG A 73 7.86 0.32 -2.80
C ARG A 73 7.95 1.17 -4.05
N ILE A 74 7.31 2.34 -4.03
CA ILE A 74 7.41 3.31 -5.12
C ILE A 74 8.70 4.10 -4.97
N GLN A 75 9.56 4.06 -5.98
CA GLN A 75 10.81 4.80 -6.08
C GLN A 75 10.71 5.96 -7.08
N GLY A 76 11.49 7.03 -6.86
CA GLY A 76 11.50 8.23 -7.71
C GLY A 76 10.38 9.23 -7.40
N TYR A 77 9.49 8.90 -6.48
CA TYR A 77 8.39 9.74 -6.01
C TYR A 77 8.30 9.77 -4.47
N ASP A 78 9.46 9.86 -3.81
CA ASP A 78 9.53 9.92 -2.35
C ASP A 78 8.80 11.18 -1.82
N TYR A 79 7.88 10.98 -0.88
CA TYR A 79 7.02 12.05 -0.36
C TYR A 79 7.80 12.97 0.60
N THR A 80 8.32 14.07 0.06
CA THR A 80 9.13 15.05 0.82
C THR A 80 8.35 16.31 1.22
N SER A 81 7.38 16.74 0.40
CA SER A 81 6.55 17.93 0.63
C SER A 81 5.33 17.95 -0.30
N GLY A 82 4.44 18.92 -0.10
CA GLY A 82 3.25 19.14 -0.94
C GLY A 82 2.05 18.29 -0.53
N VAL A 83 1.06 18.21 -1.42
CA VAL A 83 -0.13 17.38 -1.26
C VAL A 83 -0.14 16.36 -2.40
N TRP A 84 -0.28 15.08 -2.04
CA TRP A 84 -0.25 13.97 -2.99
C TRP A 84 -1.56 13.20 -2.92
N GLN A 85 -2.05 12.80 -4.09
CA GLN A 85 -3.19 11.93 -4.23
C GLN A 85 -2.73 10.57 -4.76
N PHE A 86 -3.21 9.52 -4.11
CA PHE A 86 -3.02 8.13 -4.53
C PHE A 86 -4.38 7.49 -4.73
N GLU A 87 -4.54 6.77 -5.81
CA GLU A 87 -5.73 5.99 -6.12
C GLU A 87 -5.32 4.59 -6.57
N GLY A 88 -6.10 3.59 -6.17
CA GLY A 88 -5.86 2.21 -6.57
C GLY A 88 -7.00 1.30 -6.14
N HIS A 89 -7.13 0.19 -6.85
CA HIS A 89 -8.04 -0.89 -6.48
C HIS A 89 -7.24 -2.02 -5.84
N GLY A 90 -7.72 -2.48 -4.68
CA GLY A 90 -7.13 -3.60 -3.95
C GLY A 90 -8.19 -4.60 -3.56
N PHE A 91 -7.84 -5.88 -3.58
CA PHE A 91 -8.67 -6.96 -3.09
C PHE A 91 -7.90 -7.74 -2.02
N VAL A 92 -8.50 -7.89 -0.85
CA VAL A 92 -7.98 -8.73 0.23
C VAL A 92 -8.88 -9.95 0.36
N PRO A 93 -8.36 -11.17 0.20
CA PRO A 93 -9.15 -12.39 0.31
C PRO A 93 -9.88 -12.50 1.66
N ASN A 94 -11.07 -13.12 1.63
CA ASN A 94 -11.79 -13.43 2.86
C ASN A 94 -10.95 -14.37 3.75
N GLY A 95 -10.99 -14.14 5.06
CA GLY A 95 -10.18 -14.86 6.05
C GLY A 95 -8.80 -14.25 6.30
N THR A 96 -8.36 -13.26 5.51
CA THR A 96 -7.13 -12.52 5.79
C THR A 96 -7.35 -11.48 6.90
N SER A 97 -6.42 -11.41 7.85
CA SER A 97 -6.43 -10.46 8.98
C SER A 97 -5.00 -10.08 9.36
N GLY A 98 -4.79 -8.91 9.95
CA GLY A 98 -3.48 -8.48 10.44
C GLY A 98 -2.58 -7.88 9.36
N VAL A 99 -3.10 -7.59 8.16
CA VAL A 99 -2.30 -7.17 7.00
C VAL A 99 -2.37 -5.66 6.78
N CYS A 100 -1.23 -5.05 6.43
CA CYS A 100 -1.16 -3.67 5.96
C CYS A 100 -1.26 -3.65 4.43
N ILE A 101 -2.15 -2.81 3.88
CA ILE A 101 -2.39 -2.72 2.44
C ILE A 101 -1.87 -1.43 1.82
N MET A 102 -1.60 -0.41 2.64
CA MET A 102 -0.99 0.84 2.22
C MET A 102 -0.28 1.47 3.40
N GLN A 103 0.92 1.97 3.17
CA GLN A 103 1.65 2.75 4.17
C GLN A 103 2.33 3.96 3.56
N VAL A 104 2.39 5.04 4.33
CA VAL A 104 3.14 6.26 4.02
C VAL A 104 4.17 6.47 5.12
N PHE A 105 5.45 6.44 4.75
CA PHE A 105 6.57 6.72 5.66
C PHE A 105 6.85 8.22 5.77
N GLY A 106 7.59 8.62 6.80
CA GLY A 106 8.11 9.99 6.94
C GLY A 106 7.51 10.82 8.08
N ALA A 107 6.84 10.20 9.05
CA ALA A 107 6.40 10.94 10.24
C ALA A 107 7.61 11.35 11.11
N ARG A 108 7.40 12.37 11.95
CA ARG A 108 8.24 12.63 13.11
C ARG A 108 7.31 12.68 14.32
N PRO A 109 7.58 11.93 15.41
CA PRO A 109 8.80 11.17 15.71
C PRO A 109 8.85 9.71 15.19
N GLY A 110 7.78 9.16 14.62
CA GLY A 110 7.73 7.74 14.19
C GLY A 110 8.05 7.53 12.71
N ALA A 111 8.52 6.33 12.31
CA ALA A 111 8.86 6.06 10.90
C ALA A 111 7.67 6.17 9.93
N THR A 112 6.45 5.87 10.41
CA THR A 112 5.25 5.75 9.57
C THR A 112 4.20 6.79 9.94
N THR A 113 3.72 7.52 8.94
CA THR A 113 2.65 8.53 9.05
C THR A 113 1.27 7.89 8.94
N LEU A 114 1.12 6.95 8.01
CA LEU A 114 -0.15 6.30 7.74
C LEU A 114 0.07 4.80 7.51
N MET A 115 -0.79 3.96 8.10
CA MET A 115 -0.98 2.58 7.66
C MET A 115 -2.47 2.27 7.57
N LEU A 116 -2.92 1.81 6.42
CA LEU A 116 -4.23 1.21 6.22
C LEU A 116 -4.10 -0.31 6.34
N ARG A 117 -4.95 -0.91 7.16
CA ARG A 117 -4.89 -2.32 7.51
C ARG A 117 -6.23 -3.00 7.30
N VAL A 118 -6.19 -4.31 7.08
CA VAL A 118 -7.36 -5.18 7.16
C VAL A 118 -7.18 -6.07 8.38
N ASP A 119 -8.00 -5.83 9.40
CA ASP A 119 -8.03 -6.61 10.63
C ASP A 119 -9.44 -7.20 10.79
N ASN A 120 -9.54 -8.52 10.85
CA ASN A 120 -10.79 -9.29 10.96
C ASN A 120 -11.87 -8.87 9.95
N GLY A 121 -11.46 -8.68 8.69
CA GLY A 121 -12.35 -8.27 7.59
C GLY A 121 -12.76 -6.80 7.60
N SER A 122 -12.29 -6.01 8.57
CA SER A 122 -12.57 -4.57 8.64
C SER A 122 -11.36 -3.75 8.17
N LEU A 123 -11.61 -2.69 7.40
CA LEU A 123 -10.60 -1.71 7.06
C LEU A 123 -10.35 -0.80 8.27
N THR A 124 -9.12 -0.77 8.76
CA THR A 124 -8.70 -0.01 9.95
C THR A 124 -7.54 0.92 9.61
N TYR A 125 -7.39 1.96 10.43
CA TYR A 125 -6.22 2.83 10.43
C TYR A 125 -5.37 2.51 11.66
N TYR A 126 -4.06 2.31 11.46
CA TYR A 126 -3.15 2.05 12.57
C TYR A 126 -3.06 3.26 13.49
N ARG A 127 -3.38 3.06 14.77
CA ARG A 127 -3.13 4.03 15.84
C ARG A 127 -2.07 3.47 16.76
N VAL A 128 -0.99 4.22 16.96
CA VAL A 128 -0.10 3.99 18.11
C VAL A 128 -0.96 4.22 19.36
N GLN A 129 -1.10 3.21 20.22
CA GLN A 129 -1.72 3.44 21.53
C GLN A 129 -0.78 4.38 22.30
N SER A 130 -1.31 5.54 22.68
CA SER A 130 -0.69 6.50 23.60
C SER A 130 -0.68 5.96 25.02
#